data_AF-A0A9W9SBE4-F1
#
_entry.id   AF-A0A9W9SBE4-F1
#
_cell.length_a   1.000
_cell.length_b   1.000
_cell.length_c   1.000
_cell.angle_alpha   90.00
_cell.angle_beta   90.00
_cell.angle_gamma   90.00
#
_symmetry.space_group_name_H-M   'P 1'
#
loop_
_entity.id
_entity.type
_entity.pdbx_description
1 polymer ?
#
loop_
_entity_poly.entity_id
_entity_poly.type
_entity_poly.pdbx_seq_one_letter_code
_entity_poly.pdbx_strand_id
1 'polypeptide(L)'
;MCENHPAIRHASIAMSAWHTQLERISMNYKEDRGPSMTLRHSTKAIACFRESLAQEDLTPYSSRRTAKEVVLITCLTFTLLNLFQGDLHSARRHLASGYKLFKEWDVQHDNDATCLALTQAFSQMHVYWFFCSHSELFVKDSAQLNSEYRISPNTTAAPSKITPPLYSGIDQMDYIQKFSTLVSGFILDHTTSGFDIEPASSIGRGAAVVLNKLRLCRSHLLAVLVELDGIAPEDCDSLKVFSLLIDVIEIKLGVAKSQPPDEMVYDDHLEQFQHITKLARILADSATGLSDITISPFSYRYSVLPALLWSAVKCRDWQVRRDIFYIIDKRSEDDYWASATTVALKKLIDIESTGVKPGGIIPESARAYCVNVKIQSEGSSVELRYRRPPYLKYGSHEWERNSMNY
;
A
#
# COMPACT_ATOMS: atom_id res chain seq x y z
N MET A 1 -14.98 -25.22 -0.48
CA MET A 1 -13.84 -25.76 -1.26
C MET A 1 -12.83 -26.51 -0.40
N CYS A 2 -12.25 -25.91 0.65
CA CYS A 2 -11.24 -26.57 1.51
C CYS A 2 -11.72 -27.87 2.19
N GLU A 3 -13.01 -27.98 2.53
CA GLU A 3 -13.56 -29.19 3.16
C GLU A 3 -13.76 -30.34 2.16
N ASN A 4 -14.00 -30.01 0.89
CA ASN A 4 -14.41 -30.97 -0.14
C ASN A 4 -13.26 -31.42 -1.07
N HIS A 5 -12.13 -30.70 -1.10
CA HIS A 5 -11.01 -30.98 -2.00
C HIS A 5 -9.69 -31.21 -1.24
N PRO A 6 -9.17 -32.46 -1.20
CA PRO A 6 -7.98 -32.82 -0.42
C PRO A 6 -6.71 -32.04 -0.77
N ALA A 7 -6.52 -31.70 -2.05
CA ALA A 7 -5.36 -30.92 -2.52
C ALA A 7 -5.34 -29.52 -1.88
N ILE A 8 -6.47 -28.81 -1.96
CA ILE A 8 -6.64 -27.47 -1.36
C ILE A 8 -6.49 -27.56 0.16
N ARG A 9 -7.13 -28.55 0.81
CA ARG A 9 -7.03 -28.75 2.26
C ARG A 9 -5.59 -28.90 2.72
N HIS A 10 -4.81 -29.74 2.05
CA HIS A 10 -3.42 -29.98 2.42
C HIS A 10 -2.53 -28.77 2.15
N ALA A 11 -2.77 -28.02 1.07
CA ALA A 11 -2.04 -26.80 0.79
C ALA A 11 -2.33 -25.71 1.85
N SER A 12 -3.59 -25.53 2.28
CA SER A 12 -3.96 -24.61 3.36
C SER A 12 -3.33 -25.00 4.70
N ILE A 13 -3.33 -26.29 5.07
CA ILE A 13 -2.66 -26.77 6.28
C ILE A 13 -1.14 -26.49 6.22
N ALA A 14 -0.52 -26.65 5.06
CA ALA A 14 0.90 -26.34 4.88
C ALA A 14 1.19 -24.85 5.10
N MET A 15 0.35 -23.95 4.59
CA MET A 15 0.48 -22.51 4.83
C MET A 15 0.33 -22.16 6.31
N SER A 16 -0.69 -22.67 6.99
CA SER A 16 -0.90 -22.43 8.42
C SER A 16 0.26 -22.98 9.26
N ALA A 17 0.73 -24.20 8.97
CA ALA A 17 1.86 -24.81 9.68
C ALA A 17 3.15 -23.99 9.50
N TRP A 18 3.37 -23.42 8.31
CA TRP A 18 4.51 -22.58 8.02
C TRP A 18 4.43 -21.22 8.74
N HIS A 19 3.25 -20.58 8.77
CA HIS A 19 3.01 -19.35 9.53
C HIS A 19 3.33 -19.54 11.02
N THR A 20 2.77 -20.59 11.64
CA THR A 20 3.04 -20.93 13.05
C THR A 20 4.51 -21.24 13.29
N GLN A 21 5.20 -21.86 12.33
CA GLN A 21 6.63 -22.14 12.44
C GLN A 21 7.45 -20.85 12.43
N LEU A 22 7.09 -19.85 11.61
CA LEU A 22 7.76 -18.55 11.61
C LEU A 22 7.56 -17.76 12.90
N GLU A 23 6.33 -17.70 13.42
CA GLU A 23 6.07 -17.04 14.72
C GLU A 23 6.94 -17.63 15.83
N ARG A 24 7.16 -18.95 15.80
CA ARG A 24 8.02 -19.65 16.77
C ARG A 24 9.51 -19.38 16.54
N ILE A 25 9.99 -19.36 15.29
CA ILE A 25 11.38 -19.04 14.95
C ILE A 25 11.72 -17.60 15.36
N SER A 26 10.78 -16.65 15.21
CA SER A 26 10.94 -15.27 15.67
C SER A 26 11.12 -15.16 17.20
N MET A 27 10.76 -16.19 17.97
CA MET A 27 10.80 -16.17 19.43
C MET A 27 11.87 -17.08 20.06
N ASN A 28 12.50 -18.00 19.33
CA ASN A 28 13.59 -18.84 19.85
C ASN A 28 14.47 -19.46 18.75
N TYR A 29 15.80 -19.42 18.95
CA TYR A 29 16.77 -20.02 18.03
C TYR A 29 16.92 -21.53 18.22
N LYS A 30 16.93 -22.23 17.07
CA LYS A 30 17.34 -23.62 16.82
C LYS A 30 16.52 -24.71 17.52
N GLU A 31 15.49 -25.15 16.81
CA GLU A 31 15.05 -26.54 16.90
C GLU A 31 15.24 -27.24 15.54
N ASP A 32 16.19 -28.18 15.52
CA ASP A 32 16.30 -29.20 14.49
C ASP A 32 15.13 -30.18 14.63
N ARG A 33 14.27 -30.29 13.62
CA ARG A 33 13.10 -31.18 13.67
C ARG A 33 12.65 -31.67 12.29
N GLY A 34 13.17 -32.80 11.85
CA GLY A 34 12.53 -33.72 10.87
C GLY A 34 11.96 -33.08 9.58
N PRO A 35 11.13 -33.81 8.81
CA PRO A 35 10.38 -33.20 7.72
C PRO A 35 9.33 -32.27 8.33
N SER A 36 9.48 -30.95 8.16
CA SER A 36 8.50 -29.96 8.61
C SER A 36 7.08 -30.36 8.18
N MET A 37 6.11 -30.15 9.07
CA MET A 37 4.68 -30.36 8.78
C MET A 37 4.28 -29.68 7.46
N THR A 38 4.88 -28.53 7.16
CA THR A 38 4.75 -27.82 5.89
C THR A 38 5.12 -28.71 4.70
N LEU A 39 6.32 -29.32 4.69
CA LEU A 39 6.79 -30.16 3.58
C LEU A 39 5.91 -31.40 3.39
N ARG A 40 5.50 -32.02 4.51
CA ARG A 40 4.63 -33.20 4.49
C ARG A 40 3.26 -32.88 3.87
N HIS A 41 2.65 -31.78 4.27
CA HIS A 41 1.36 -31.37 3.74
C HIS A 41 1.47 -30.80 2.31
N SER A 42 2.58 -30.17 1.95
CA SER A 42 2.88 -29.76 0.56
C SER A 42 2.93 -30.97 -0.36
N THR A 43 3.66 -32.02 0.03
CA THR A 43 3.78 -33.26 -0.75
C THR A 43 2.43 -33.95 -0.95
N LYS A 44 1.61 -34.01 0.12
CA LYS A 44 0.24 -34.54 0.04
C LYS A 44 -0.66 -33.71 -0.88
N ALA A 45 -0.56 -32.38 -0.83
CA ALA A 45 -1.31 -31.52 -1.73
C ALA A 45 -0.95 -31.78 -3.19
N ILE A 46 0.35 -31.95 -3.52
CA ILE A 46 0.81 -32.26 -4.89
C ILE A 46 0.29 -33.63 -5.32
N ALA A 47 0.32 -34.63 -4.44
CA ALA A 47 -0.16 -35.98 -4.74
C ALA A 47 -1.67 -35.96 -5.05
N CYS A 48 -2.49 -35.39 -4.18
CA CYS A 48 -3.94 -35.26 -4.39
C CYS A 48 -4.26 -34.44 -5.65
N PHE A 49 -3.45 -33.42 -5.96
CA PHE A 49 -3.60 -32.61 -7.17
C PHE A 49 -3.35 -33.43 -8.44
N ARG A 50 -2.28 -34.23 -8.47
CA ARG A 50 -1.96 -35.14 -9.59
C ARG A 50 -3.04 -36.20 -9.78
N GLU A 51 -3.57 -36.74 -8.70
CA GLU A 51 -4.70 -37.68 -8.74
C GLU A 51 -5.96 -37.01 -9.31
N SER A 52 -6.25 -35.76 -8.92
CA SER A 52 -7.39 -35.01 -9.45
C SER A 52 -7.27 -34.75 -10.95
N LEU A 53 -6.06 -34.40 -11.42
CA LEU A 53 -5.75 -34.24 -12.84
C LEU A 53 -5.92 -35.55 -13.62
N ALA A 54 -5.46 -36.68 -13.06
CA ALA A 54 -5.56 -37.98 -13.70
C ALA A 54 -7.02 -38.49 -13.83
N GLN A 55 -7.94 -37.97 -13.02
CA GLN A 55 -9.37 -38.31 -13.09
C GLN A 55 -10.18 -37.37 -14.00
N GLU A 56 -9.59 -36.29 -14.51
CA GLU A 56 -10.26 -35.28 -15.35
C GLU A 56 -10.74 -35.85 -16.70
N ASP A 57 -10.06 -36.89 -17.22
CA ASP A 57 -10.35 -37.53 -18.51
C ASP A 57 -11.62 -38.41 -18.51
N LEU A 58 -12.21 -38.72 -17.35
CA LEU A 58 -13.31 -39.70 -17.22
C LEU A 58 -14.67 -39.10 -16.83
N THR A 59 -14.78 -37.78 -16.67
CA THR A 59 -15.95 -37.15 -16.01
C THR A 59 -16.88 -36.35 -16.94
N PRO A 60 -18.18 -36.23 -16.61
CA PRO A 60 -19.15 -35.42 -17.36
C PRO A 60 -18.77 -33.93 -17.42
N TYR A 61 -19.30 -33.20 -18.42
CA TYR A 61 -18.98 -31.79 -18.69
C TYR A 61 -19.11 -30.86 -17.47
N SER A 62 -20.13 -31.06 -16.62
CA SER A 62 -20.32 -30.27 -15.38
C SER A 62 -19.26 -30.55 -14.31
N SER A 63 -18.76 -31.78 -14.21
CA SER A 63 -17.67 -32.17 -13.30
C SER A 63 -16.29 -31.72 -13.77
N ARG A 64 -16.12 -31.53 -15.08
CA ARG A 64 -14.88 -31.00 -15.69
C ARG A 64 -14.65 -29.53 -15.33
N ARG A 65 -15.72 -28.73 -15.16
CA ARG A 65 -15.61 -27.34 -14.71
C ARG A 65 -15.01 -27.27 -13.30
N THR A 66 -15.57 -28.03 -12.36
CA THR A 66 -15.08 -28.08 -10.98
C THR A 66 -13.64 -28.62 -10.90
N ALA A 67 -13.27 -29.57 -11.76
CA ALA A 67 -11.89 -30.06 -11.83
C ALA A 67 -10.90 -28.94 -12.22
N LYS A 68 -11.19 -28.16 -13.28
CA LYS A 68 -10.37 -27.02 -13.69
C LYS A 68 -10.27 -25.93 -12.60
N GLU A 69 -11.38 -25.59 -11.95
CA GLU A 69 -11.38 -24.64 -10.83
C GLU A 69 -10.48 -25.12 -9.68
N VAL A 70 -10.56 -26.40 -9.31
CA VAL A 70 -9.68 -27.00 -8.30
C VAL A 70 -8.23 -26.90 -8.72
N VAL A 71 -7.93 -27.11 -10.01
CA VAL A 71 -6.57 -26.99 -10.53
C VAL A 71 -6.04 -25.57 -10.40
N LEU A 72 -6.82 -24.58 -10.81
CA LEU A 72 -6.46 -23.17 -10.75
C LEU A 72 -6.27 -22.68 -9.32
N ILE A 73 -7.19 -23.04 -8.40
CA ILE A 73 -7.06 -22.72 -6.97
C ILE A 73 -5.83 -23.39 -6.38
N THR A 74 -5.53 -24.62 -6.77
CA THR A 74 -4.33 -25.32 -6.31
C THR A 74 -3.05 -24.63 -6.82
N CYS A 75 -3.01 -24.15 -8.07
CA CYS A 75 -1.90 -23.34 -8.60
C CYS A 75 -1.71 -22.04 -7.81
N LEU A 76 -2.78 -21.33 -7.48
CA LEU A 76 -2.74 -20.11 -6.64
C LEU A 76 -2.21 -20.43 -5.24
N THR A 77 -2.69 -21.52 -4.62
CA THR A 77 -2.28 -21.91 -3.28
C THR A 77 -0.81 -22.34 -3.22
N PHE A 78 -0.32 -23.07 -4.24
CA PHE A 78 1.10 -23.37 -4.34
C PHE A 78 1.95 -22.14 -4.64
N THR A 79 1.44 -21.20 -5.42
CA THR A 79 2.13 -19.91 -5.64
C THR A 79 2.35 -19.21 -4.31
N LEU A 80 1.30 -19.03 -3.51
CA LEU A 80 1.37 -18.42 -2.17
C LEU A 80 2.32 -19.16 -1.24
N LEU A 81 2.21 -20.49 -1.17
CA LEU A 81 3.07 -21.31 -0.31
C LEU A 81 4.55 -21.17 -0.68
N ASN A 82 4.88 -21.15 -1.98
CA ASN A 82 6.25 -20.98 -2.44
C ASN A 82 6.76 -19.55 -2.24
N LEU A 83 5.90 -18.54 -2.43
CA LEU A 83 6.24 -17.15 -2.08
C LEU A 83 6.62 -17.06 -0.60
N PHE A 84 5.78 -17.60 0.28
CA PHE A 84 6.05 -17.69 1.71
C PHE A 84 7.40 -18.36 1.98
N GLN A 85 7.64 -19.55 1.44
CA GLN A 85 8.91 -20.26 1.59
C GLN A 85 10.13 -19.56 0.95
N GLY A 86 9.93 -18.47 0.20
CA GLY A 86 10.97 -17.76 -0.53
C GLY A 86 11.47 -18.47 -1.79
N ASP A 87 10.82 -19.56 -2.21
CA ASP A 87 11.09 -20.23 -3.50
C ASP A 87 10.36 -19.48 -4.63
N LEU A 88 10.91 -18.31 -4.98
CA LEU A 88 10.37 -17.45 -6.02
C LEU A 88 10.34 -18.10 -7.40
N HIS A 89 11.23 -19.07 -7.64
CA HIS A 89 11.28 -19.80 -8.90
C HIS A 89 10.11 -20.78 -9.02
N SER A 90 9.84 -21.58 -7.99
CA SER A 90 8.68 -22.46 -7.97
C SER A 90 7.37 -21.68 -7.94
N ALA A 91 7.30 -20.58 -7.18
CA ALA A 91 6.17 -19.66 -7.19
C ALA A 91 5.88 -19.17 -8.62
N ARG A 92 6.91 -18.71 -9.34
CA ARG A 92 6.78 -18.25 -10.72
C ARG A 92 6.27 -19.35 -11.65
N ARG A 93 6.79 -20.57 -11.54
CA ARG A 93 6.36 -21.71 -12.37
C ARG A 93 4.90 -22.07 -12.15
N HIS A 94 4.45 -22.13 -10.90
CA HIS A 94 3.05 -22.40 -10.57
C HIS A 94 2.13 -21.30 -11.08
N LEU A 95 2.53 -20.04 -10.89
CA LEU A 95 1.77 -18.89 -11.38
C LEU A 95 1.68 -18.85 -12.90
N ALA A 96 2.79 -19.02 -13.61
CA ALA A 96 2.81 -19.02 -15.08
C ALA A 96 1.97 -20.16 -15.67
N SER A 97 2.12 -21.37 -15.13
CA SER A 97 1.41 -22.54 -15.63
C SER A 97 -0.09 -22.45 -15.32
N GLY A 98 -0.45 -22.04 -14.10
CA GLY A 98 -1.84 -21.84 -13.71
C GLY A 98 -2.52 -20.74 -14.52
N TYR A 99 -1.82 -19.63 -14.75
CA TYR A 99 -2.37 -18.53 -15.53
C TYR A 99 -2.57 -18.87 -17.02
N LYS A 100 -1.66 -19.68 -17.61
CA LYS A 100 -1.85 -20.21 -18.96
C LYS A 100 -3.12 -21.05 -19.06
N LEU A 101 -3.33 -21.97 -18.10
CA LEU A 101 -4.54 -22.79 -18.03
C LEU A 101 -5.79 -21.94 -17.80
N PHE A 102 -5.67 -20.86 -17.01
CA PHE A 102 -6.74 -19.91 -16.78
C PHE A 102 -7.17 -19.22 -18.08
N LYS A 103 -6.24 -18.71 -18.91
CA LYS A 103 -6.59 -18.11 -20.21
C LYS A 103 -7.33 -19.09 -21.13
N GLU A 104 -6.89 -20.35 -21.15
CA GLU A 104 -7.56 -21.39 -21.94
C GLU A 104 -8.97 -21.72 -21.42
N TRP A 105 -9.24 -21.48 -20.14
CA TRP A 105 -10.53 -21.67 -19.49
C TRP A 105 -11.47 -20.45 -19.67
N ASP A 106 -10.93 -19.23 -19.58
CA ASP A 106 -11.64 -17.95 -19.66
C ASP A 106 -12.30 -17.71 -21.02
N VAL A 107 -11.62 -18.07 -22.12
CA VAL A 107 -12.12 -17.94 -23.51
C VAL A 107 -13.47 -18.66 -23.77
N GLN A 108 -13.91 -19.52 -22.86
CA GLN A 108 -15.13 -20.31 -23.01
C GLN A 108 -16.35 -19.77 -22.25
N HIS A 109 -16.21 -18.77 -21.36
CA HIS A 109 -17.30 -18.41 -20.43
C HIS A 109 -17.32 -16.94 -20.02
N ASP A 110 -18.44 -16.26 -20.27
CA ASP A 110 -18.62 -14.84 -19.95
C ASP A 110 -19.34 -14.67 -18.58
N ASN A 111 -18.73 -13.92 -17.66
CA ASN A 111 -19.30 -13.37 -16.40
C ASN A 111 -19.78 -14.32 -15.27
N ASP A 112 -19.15 -15.47 -15.04
CA ASP A 112 -19.35 -16.23 -13.79
C ASP A 112 -18.58 -15.58 -12.61
N ALA A 113 -19.18 -15.50 -11.42
CA ALA A 113 -18.56 -14.87 -10.24
C ALA A 113 -17.24 -15.56 -9.83
N THR A 114 -17.14 -16.88 -10.05
CA THR A 114 -15.91 -17.64 -9.85
C THR A 114 -14.82 -17.27 -10.85
N CYS A 115 -15.20 -16.97 -12.11
CA CYS A 115 -14.25 -16.51 -13.11
C CYS A 115 -13.64 -15.16 -12.70
N LEU A 116 -14.48 -14.19 -12.34
CA LEU A 116 -14.04 -12.87 -11.86
C LEU A 116 -13.09 -12.98 -10.65
N ALA A 117 -13.42 -13.83 -9.68
CA ALA A 117 -12.57 -14.06 -8.51
C ALA A 117 -11.21 -14.68 -8.88
N LEU A 118 -11.18 -15.62 -9.83
CA LEU A 118 -9.93 -16.22 -10.32
C LEU A 118 -9.10 -15.21 -11.12
N THR A 119 -9.72 -14.40 -12.00
CA THR A 119 -9.05 -13.31 -12.72
C THR A 119 -8.36 -12.37 -11.75
N GLN A 120 -9.09 -11.94 -10.71
CA GLN A 120 -8.56 -11.05 -9.68
C GLN A 120 -7.41 -11.72 -8.91
N ALA A 121 -7.57 -12.97 -8.49
CA ALA A 121 -6.54 -13.68 -7.73
C ALA A 121 -5.25 -13.89 -8.53
N PHE A 122 -5.32 -14.28 -9.80
CA PHE A 122 -4.14 -14.40 -10.66
C PHE A 122 -3.45 -13.06 -10.89
N SER A 123 -4.24 -12.01 -11.18
CA SER A 123 -3.75 -10.65 -11.34
C SER A 123 -2.98 -10.17 -10.10
N GLN A 124 -3.54 -10.40 -8.91
CA GLN A 124 -2.89 -10.08 -7.64
C GLN A 124 -1.61 -10.88 -7.43
N MET A 125 -1.63 -12.19 -7.69
CA MET A 125 -0.43 -13.02 -7.52
C MET A 125 0.72 -12.59 -8.42
N HIS A 126 0.45 -12.07 -9.62
CA HIS A 126 1.48 -11.46 -10.47
C HIS A 126 2.13 -10.23 -9.83
N VAL A 127 1.31 -9.36 -9.22
CA VAL A 127 1.80 -8.19 -8.48
C VAL A 127 2.61 -8.62 -7.25
N TYR A 128 2.10 -9.51 -6.41
CA TYR A 128 2.80 -10.01 -5.23
C TYR A 128 4.13 -10.68 -5.58
N TRP A 129 4.15 -11.51 -6.63
CA TRP A 129 5.37 -12.12 -7.13
C TRP A 129 6.41 -11.09 -7.58
N PHE A 130 6.00 -10.03 -8.27
CA PHE A 130 6.90 -8.93 -8.65
C PHE A 130 7.59 -8.34 -7.42
N PHE A 131 6.80 -7.99 -6.42
CA PHE A 131 7.25 -7.34 -5.19
C PHE A 131 8.20 -8.20 -4.37
N CYS A 132 7.89 -9.50 -4.24
CA CYS A 132 8.79 -10.47 -3.64
C CYS A 132 10.11 -10.60 -4.44
N SER A 133 10.01 -10.71 -5.77
CA SER A 133 11.16 -10.99 -6.65
C SER A 133 12.09 -9.82 -6.87
N HIS A 134 11.62 -8.59 -6.65
CA HIS A 134 12.39 -7.36 -6.85
C HIS A 134 12.55 -6.57 -5.55
N SER A 135 12.55 -7.27 -4.41
CA SER A 135 12.66 -6.66 -3.07
C SER A 135 13.91 -5.77 -2.93
N GLU A 136 14.99 -6.08 -3.63
CA GLU A 136 16.24 -5.32 -3.66
C GLU A 136 16.09 -3.90 -4.18
N LEU A 137 15.07 -3.60 -5.01
CA LEU A 137 14.76 -2.23 -5.44
C LEU A 137 14.41 -1.34 -4.24
N PHE A 138 13.88 -1.95 -3.17
CA PHE A 138 13.42 -1.28 -1.95
C PHE A 138 14.46 -1.26 -0.82
N VAL A 139 15.45 -2.16 -0.82
CA VAL A 139 16.42 -2.33 0.30
C VAL A 139 17.62 -1.38 0.24
N LYS A 140 18.26 -1.24 -0.92
CA LYS A 140 19.70 -0.92 -1.02
C LYS A 140 20.17 0.44 -0.47
N ASP A 141 19.29 1.43 -0.32
CA ASP A 141 19.69 2.79 0.09
C ASP A 141 19.00 3.27 1.37
N SER A 142 18.22 2.41 2.03
CA SER A 142 17.46 2.78 3.24
C SER A 142 18.36 3.29 4.37
N ALA A 143 19.54 2.68 4.59
CA ALA A 143 20.46 3.09 5.65
C ALA A 143 21.07 4.49 5.43
N GLN A 144 21.32 4.90 4.19
CA GLN A 144 21.80 6.25 3.87
C GLN A 144 20.66 7.28 3.94
N LEU A 145 19.48 6.92 3.42
CA LEU A 145 18.29 7.77 3.46
C LEU A 145 17.74 7.98 4.88
N ASN A 146 17.84 6.96 5.75
CA ASN A 146 17.46 7.04 7.16
C ASN A 146 18.37 7.95 7.98
N SER A 147 19.62 8.17 7.55
CA SER A 147 20.54 9.09 8.24
C SER A 147 20.24 10.57 7.98
N GLU A 148 19.56 10.87 6.87
CA GLU A 148 19.12 12.23 6.52
C GLU A 148 17.73 12.57 7.09
N TYR A 149 16.96 11.55 7.52
CA TYR A 149 15.65 11.70 8.16
C TYR A 149 15.81 11.81 9.68
N ARG A 150 15.33 12.91 10.29
CA ARG A 150 15.30 13.05 11.76
C ARG A 150 14.21 12.13 12.35
N ILE A 151 14.55 10.86 12.56
CA ILE A 151 13.82 10.06 13.53
C ILE A 151 14.14 10.65 14.91
N SER A 152 13.14 11.17 15.61
CA SER A 152 13.25 11.50 17.03
C SER A 152 13.78 10.26 17.79
N PRO A 153 14.88 10.37 18.55
CA PRO A 153 15.53 9.21 19.14
C PRO A 153 14.71 8.76 20.35
N ASN A 154 13.70 7.93 20.16
CA ASN A 154 13.10 7.10 21.23
C ASN A 154 12.39 5.83 20.72
N THR A 155 12.75 5.34 19.53
CA THR A 155 12.55 3.93 19.17
C THR A 155 13.79 3.39 18.50
N THR A 156 14.95 3.59 19.13
CA THR A 156 16.15 2.80 18.83
C THR A 156 16.05 1.46 19.53
N ALA A 157 15.24 0.55 18.97
CA ALA A 157 15.77 -0.79 18.84
C ALA A 157 16.85 -0.66 17.76
N ALA A 158 18.12 -0.63 18.17
CA ALA A 158 19.24 -0.69 17.25
C ALA A 158 18.94 -1.80 16.22
N PRO A 159 19.10 -1.58 14.90
CA PRO A 159 19.01 -2.69 13.96
C PRO A 159 20.10 -3.66 14.40
N SER A 160 19.67 -4.79 14.95
CA SER A 160 20.57 -5.84 15.36
C SER A 160 21.46 -6.13 14.16
N LYS A 161 22.78 -6.01 14.34
CA LYS A 161 23.77 -6.61 13.44
C LYS A 161 23.67 -8.12 13.60
N ILE A 162 22.56 -8.67 13.15
CA ILE A 162 22.31 -10.08 13.01
C ILE A 162 21.66 -10.16 11.65
N THR A 163 22.45 -10.47 10.62
CA THR A 163 21.93 -10.94 9.34
C THR A 163 21.13 -12.20 9.68
N PRO A 164 19.79 -12.23 9.57
CA PRO A 164 19.08 -13.51 9.63
C PRO A 164 19.28 -14.15 8.26
N PRO A 165 19.98 -15.29 8.13
CA PRO A 165 19.88 -16.04 6.91
C PRO A 165 18.55 -16.80 6.99
N LEU A 166 17.58 -16.48 6.13
CA LEU A 166 16.54 -17.39 5.61
C LEU A 166 15.59 -16.55 4.75
N TYR A 167 15.78 -16.58 3.42
CA TYR A 167 14.94 -15.88 2.45
C TYR A 167 13.49 -16.40 2.52
N SER A 168 12.61 -15.68 3.21
CA SER A 168 11.15 -15.90 3.22
C SER A 168 10.46 -14.76 2.47
N GLY A 169 9.34 -15.03 1.78
CA GLY A 169 8.55 -13.98 1.11
C GLY A 169 7.97 -12.95 2.08
N ILE A 170 7.85 -13.30 3.36
CA ILE A 170 7.43 -12.35 4.42
C ILE A 170 8.51 -11.30 4.65
N ASP A 171 9.79 -11.69 4.68
CA ASP A 171 10.89 -10.73 4.84
C ASP A 171 10.97 -9.78 3.63
N GLN A 172 10.63 -10.28 2.44
CA GLN A 172 10.56 -9.47 1.21
C GLN A 172 9.43 -8.43 1.28
N MET A 173 8.28 -8.79 1.82
CA MET A 173 7.15 -7.87 2.02
C MET A 173 7.43 -6.82 3.10
N ASP A 174 8.20 -7.17 4.13
CA ASP A 174 8.66 -6.22 5.14
C ASP A 174 9.51 -5.08 4.54
N TYR A 175 10.34 -5.36 3.54
CA TYR A 175 11.08 -4.30 2.83
C TYR A 175 10.17 -3.30 2.11
N ILE A 176 9.06 -3.77 1.55
CA ILE A 176 8.09 -2.91 0.86
C ILE A 176 7.35 -2.04 1.87
N GLN A 177 6.98 -2.62 3.01
CA GLN A 177 6.37 -1.86 4.09
C GLN A 177 7.33 -0.81 4.65
N LYS A 178 8.61 -1.15 4.86
CA LYS A 178 9.66 -0.20 5.26
C LYS A 178 9.85 0.92 4.24
N PHE A 179 9.88 0.59 2.95
CA PHE A 179 9.97 1.58 1.89
C PHE A 179 8.73 2.49 1.85
N SER A 180 7.53 1.93 2.02
CA SER A 180 6.29 2.70 2.08
C SER A 180 6.29 3.68 3.26
N THR A 181 6.75 3.24 4.44
CA THR A 181 6.95 4.11 5.61
C THR A 181 8.00 5.20 5.36
N LEU A 182 9.11 4.87 4.68
CA LEU A 182 10.13 5.84 4.30
C LEU A 182 9.53 6.92 3.37
N VAL A 183 8.83 6.52 2.31
CA VAL A 183 8.16 7.43 1.37
C VAL A 183 7.15 8.30 2.13
N SER A 184 6.37 7.70 3.03
CA SER A 184 5.45 8.40 3.92
C SER A 184 6.14 9.51 4.71
N GLY A 185 7.34 9.25 5.25
CA GLY A 185 8.14 10.23 5.97
C GLY A 185 8.57 11.44 5.13
N PHE A 186 8.81 11.27 3.82
CA PHE A 186 9.05 12.41 2.93
C PHE A 186 7.80 13.23 2.62
N ILE A 187 6.60 12.66 2.85
CA ILE A 187 5.31 13.31 2.63
C ILE A 187 4.83 14.00 3.91
N LEU A 188 4.78 13.27 5.02
CA LEU A 188 4.38 13.71 6.35
C LEU A 188 5.51 13.47 7.36
N ASP A 189 5.82 14.49 8.16
CA ASP A 189 6.81 14.40 9.22
C ASP A 189 6.17 13.74 10.46
N HIS A 190 6.24 12.41 10.54
CA HIS A 190 5.60 11.66 11.63
C HIS A 190 6.22 11.98 13.00
N THR A 191 5.38 12.17 14.02
CA THR A 191 5.77 12.36 15.42
C THR A 191 5.31 11.19 16.28
N THR A 192 5.75 11.13 17.55
CA THR A 192 5.41 10.04 18.48
C THR A 192 3.90 9.81 18.63
N SER A 193 3.10 10.86 18.47
CA SER A 193 1.65 10.81 18.64
C SER A 193 0.92 11.61 17.58
N GLY A 194 1.41 11.65 16.34
CA GLY A 194 0.82 12.50 15.31
C GLY A 194 1.69 12.72 14.09
N PHE A 195 1.55 13.86 13.44
CA PHE A 195 2.38 14.25 12.31
C PHE A 195 2.41 15.76 12.12
N ASP A 196 3.44 16.22 11.41
CA ASP A 196 3.64 17.58 10.96
C ASP A 196 3.54 17.65 9.42
N ILE A 197 2.94 18.74 8.94
CA ILE A 197 3.01 19.17 7.54
C ILE A 197 3.71 20.52 7.55
N GLU A 198 5.01 20.44 7.37
CA GLU A 198 5.88 21.60 7.22
C GLU A 198 5.84 22.14 5.78
N PRO A 199 6.41 23.33 5.54
CA PRO A 199 6.50 23.90 4.21
C PRO A 199 7.34 23.05 3.25
N ALA A 200 7.07 23.13 1.95
CA ALA A 200 7.79 22.32 0.96
C ALA A 200 9.32 22.51 0.99
N SER A 201 9.83 23.67 1.42
CA SER A 201 11.26 23.91 1.56
C SER A 201 11.95 22.99 2.59
N SER A 202 11.21 22.24 3.41
CA SER A 202 11.77 21.26 4.36
C SER A 202 12.19 19.94 3.70
N ILE A 203 11.89 19.73 2.41
CA ILE A 203 12.18 18.46 1.74
C ILE A 203 13.69 18.28 1.50
N GLY A 204 14.26 17.20 2.04
CA GLY A 204 15.68 16.88 1.93
C GLY A 204 16.10 16.31 0.56
N ARG A 205 17.42 16.22 0.32
CA ARG A 205 17.99 15.61 -0.91
C ARG A 205 17.54 14.17 -1.14
N GLY A 206 17.27 13.42 -0.06
CA GLY A 206 16.72 12.06 -0.14
C GLY A 206 15.41 11.93 -0.93
N ALA A 207 14.59 12.98 -1.03
CA ALA A 207 13.32 12.91 -1.77
C ALA A 207 13.53 12.71 -3.28
N ALA A 208 14.58 13.28 -3.87
CA ALA A 208 14.90 13.07 -5.29
C ALA A 208 15.31 11.61 -5.55
N VAL A 209 16.02 10.98 -4.60
CA VAL A 209 16.38 9.57 -4.67
C VAL A 209 15.13 8.70 -4.56
N VAL A 210 14.23 9.01 -3.63
CA VAL A 210 12.95 8.32 -3.48
C VAL A 210 12.09 8.44 -4.75
N LEU A 211 12.01 9.63 -5.35
CA LEU A 211 11.29 9.84 -6.61
C LEU A 211 11.84 8.95 -7.73
N ASN A 212 13.16 8.88 -7.88
CA ASN A 212 13.80 8.01 -8.88
C ASN A 212 13.49 6.53 -8.61
N LYS A 213 13.50 6.10 -7.34
CA LYS A 213 13.11 4.74 -6.97
C LYS A 213 11.65 4.43 -7.28
N LEU A 214 10.72 5.33 -6.93
CA LEU A 214 9.30 5.15 -7.24
C LEU A 214 9.07 5.00 -8.76
N ARG A 215 9.70 5.86 -9.57
CA ARG A 215 9.65 5.79 -11.04
C ARG A 215 10.25 4.49 -11.58
N LEU A 216 11.38 4.04 -11.03
CA LEU A 216 12.02 2.78 -11.40
C LEU A 216 11.11 1.59 -11.09
N CYS A 217 10.61 1.48 -9.85
CA CYS A 217 9.72 0.40 -9.43
C CYS A 217 8.44 0.37 -10.27
N ARG A 218 7.83 1.53 -10.53
CA ARG A 218 6.65 1.65 -11.40
C ARG A 218 6.93 1.13 -12.82
N SER A 219 8.06 1.52 -13.40
CA SER A 219 8.42 1.14 -14.78
C SER A 219 8.70 -0.36 -14.89
N HIS A 220 9.38 -0.93 -13.90
CA HIS A 220 9.63 -2.37 -13.82
C HIS A 220 8.33 -3.16 -13.64
N LEU A 221 7.43 -2.72 -12.74
CA LEU A 221 6.13 -3.36 -12.58
C LEU A 221 5.33 -3.31 -13.89
N LEU A 222 5.26 -2.15 -14.55
CA LEU A 222 4.58 -2.01 -15.83
C LEU A 222 5.13 -2.98 -16.88
N ALA A 223 6.46 -3.06 -17.04
CA ALA A 223 7.10 -3.96 -17.98
C ALA A 223 6.74 -5.42 -17.70
N VAL A 224 6.77 -5.82 -16.42
CA VAL A 224 6.40 -7.17 -15.99
C VAL A 224 4.93 -7.47 -16.28
N LEU A 225 4.00 -6.54 -16.00
CA LEU A 225 2.58 -6.76 -16.29
C LEU A 225 2.30 -6.90 -17.79
N VAL A 226 2.98 -6.11 -18.62
CA VAL A 226 2.88 -6.20 -20.09
C VAL A 226 3.45 -7.53 -20.61
N GLU A 227 4.59 -7.99 -20.09
CA GLU A 227 5.19 -9.28 -20.48
C GLU A 227 4.28 -10.46 -20.10
N LEU A 228 3.68 -10.39 -18.92
CA LEU A 228 2.82 -11.44 -18.39
C LEU A 228 1.46 -11.50 -19.07
N ASP A 229 1.03 -10.38 -19.68
CA ASP A 229 -0.29 -10.19 -20.26
C ASP A 229 -1.37 -10.68 -19.27
N GLY A 230 -1.16 -10.30 -18.00
CA GLY A 230 -1.79 -10.87 -16.81
C GLY A 230 -3.00 -10.09 -16.32
N ILE A 231 -2.84 -8.78 -16.37
CA ILE A 231 -3.75 -7.74 -15.92
C ILE A 231 -3.48 -6.55 -16.83
N ALA A 232 -4.53 -5.86 -17.28
CA ALA A 232 -4.33 -4.61 -17.98
C ALA A 232 -3.63 -3.61 -17.03
N PRO A 233 -2.56 -2.91 -17.46
CA PRO A 233 -1.85 -1.99 -16.58
C PRO A 233 -2.73 -0.93 -15.90
N GLU A 234 -3.78 -0.48 -16.57
CA GLU A 234 -4.81 0.44 -16.08
C GLU A 234 -5.59 -0.11 -14.87
N ASP A 235 -5.71 -1.43 -14.76
CA ASP A 235 -6.42 -2.11 -13.68
C ASP A 235 -5.51 -2.40 -12.47
N CYS A 236 -4.19 -2.22 -12.62
CA CYS A 236 -3.25 -2.46 -11.53
C CYS A 236 -3.27 -1.32 -10.49
N ASP A 237 -3.79 -1.59 -9.30
CA ASP A 237 -3.84 -0.61 -8.21
C ASP A 237 -2.46 -0.21 -7.69
N SER A 238 -1.47 -1.12 -7.71
CA SER A 238 -0.08 -0.78 -7.34
C SER A 238 0.53 0.28 -8.27
N LEU A 239 0.23 0.26 -9.57
CA LEU A 239 0.67 1.30 -10.51
C LEU A 239 0.01 2.66 -10.22
N LYS A 240 -1.26 2.65 -9.79
CA LYS A 240 -1.97 3.87 -9.36
C LYS A 240 -1.36 4.44 -8.09
N VAL A 241 -1.05 3.59 -7.09
CA VAL A 241 -0.37 4.02 -5.86
C VAL A 241 1.01 4.61 -6.16
N PHE A 242 1.81 3.97 -7.02
CA PHE A 242 3.09 4.56 -7.44
C PHE A 242 2.91 5.93 -8.10
N SER A 243 1.95 6.06 -9.02
CA SER A 243 1.70 7.32 -9.73
C SER A 243 1.28 8.44 -8.77
N LEU A 244 0.40 8.12 -7.81
CA LEU A 244 -0.03 9.03 -6.76
C LEU A 244 1.13 9.51 -5.87
N LEU A 245 2.02 8.60 -5.46
CA LEU A 245 3.20 8.94 -4.66
C LEU A 245 4.22 9.76 -5.46
N ILE A 246 4.39 9.46 -6.75
CA ILE A 246 5.26 10.21 -7.66
C ILE A 246 4.78 11.66 -7.78
N ASP A 247 3.49 11.87 -8.05
CA ASP A 247 2.92 13.21 -8.19
C ASP A 247 3.16 14.05 -6.93
N VAL A 248 2.88 13.49 -5.74
CA VAL A 248 3.10 14.20 -4.47
C VAL A 248 4.56 14.62 -4.29
N ILE A 249 5.50 13.72 -4.51
CA ILE A 249 6.94 14.02 -4.34
C ILE A 249 7.42 15.01 -5.39
N GLU A 250 6.91 14.94 -6.63
CA GLU A 250 7.21 15.90 -7.69
C GLU A 250 6.75 17.31 -7.33
N ILE A 251 5.52 17.46 -6.83
CA ILE A 251 5.01 18.76 -6.37
C ILE A 251 5.90 19.30 -5.26
N LYS A 252 6.22 18.49 -4.23
CA LYS A 252 7.08 18.95 -3.13
C LYS A 252 8.45 19.40 -3.63
N LEU A 253 9.09 18.64 -4.52
CA LEU A 253 10.38 18.99 -5.11
C LEU A 253 10.30 20.21 -6.04
N GLY A 254 9.18 20.42 -6.72
CA GLY A 254 8.91 21.58 -7.55
C GLY A 254 8.84 22.85 -6.71
N VAL A 255 7.97 22.85 -5.69
CA VAL A 255 7.75 24.00 -4.80
C VAL A 255 8.97 24.31 -3.93
N ALA A 256 9.75 23.31 -3.52
CA ALA A 256 10.96 23.52 -2.70
C ALA A 256 12.03 24.40 -3.37
N LYS A 257 11.97 24.58 -4.69
CA LYS A 257 12.87 25.46 -5.43
C LYS A 257 12.49 26.94 -5.33
N SER A 258 11.26 27.24 -4.92
CA SER A 258 10.74 28.60 -4.78
C SER A 258 11.14 29.20 -3.42
N GLN A 259 11.83 30.34 -3.44
CA GLN A 259 12.24 31.08 -2.24
C GLN A 259 11.71 32.53 -2.30
N PRO A 260 10.96 33.01 -1.30
CA PRO A 260 10.44 32.26 -0.16
C PRO A 260 9.36 31.24 -0.57
N PRO A 261 9.21 30.13 0.15
CA PRO A 261 8.08 29.22 0.01
C PRO A 261 6.75 29.96 0.23
N ASP A 262 5.97 30.07 -0.83
CA ASP A 262 4.65 30.69 -0.84
C ASP A 262 3.60 29.60 -1.11
N GLU A 263 2.52 29.58 -0.31
CA GLU A 263 1.40 28.64 -0.49
C GLU A 263 0.73 28.83 -1.85
N MET A 264 0.89 29.99 -2.49
CA MET A 264 0.35 30.26 -3.82
C MET A 264 1.03 29.42 -4.91
N VAL A 265 2.29 29.02 -4.72
CA VAL A 265 3.06 28.24 -5.72
C VAL A 265 2.45 26.86 -5.96
N TYR A 266 1.66 26.33 -5.02
CA TYR A 266 0.93 25.08 -5.21
C TYR A 266 -0.17 25.17 -6.29
N ASP A 267 -0.62 26.38 -6.66
CA ASP A 267 -1.63 26.55 -7.70
C ASP A 267 -1.12 26.10 -9.08
N ASP A 268 0.19 26.25 -9.35
CA ASP A 268 0.86 25.80 -10.58
C ASP A 268 0.80 24.26 -10.74
N HIS A 269 0.44 23.55 -9.67
CA HIS A 269 0.37 22.09 -9.60
C HIS A 269 -1.07 21.56 -9.51
N LEU A 270 -2.08 22.38 -9.80
CA LEU A 270 -3.50 21.99 -9.71
C LEU A 270 -3.82 20.71 -10.51
N GLU A 271 -3.30 20.58 -11.72
CA GLU A 271 -3.52 19.39 -12.56
C GLU A 271 -3.00 18.11 -11.89
N GLN A 272 -1.86 18.17 -11.21
CA GLN A 272 -1.30 17.03 -10.48
C GLN A 272 -2.15 16.71 -9.24
N PHE A 273 -2.66 17.71 -8.52
CA PHE A 273 -3.61 17.47 -7.42
C PHE A 273 -4.93 16.83 -7.88
N GLN A 274 -5.45 17.27 -9.03
CA GLN A 274 -6.64 16.66 -9.64
C GLN A 274 -6.36 15.21 -10.08
N HIS A 275 -5.17 14.94 -10.63
CA HIS A 275 -4.75 13.59 -10.99
C HIS A 275 -4.63 12.67 -9.76
N ILE A 276 -3.99 13.14 -8.68
CA ILE A 276 -3.94 12.45 -7.37
C ILE A 276 -5.35 12.09 -6.90
N THR A 277 -6.28 13.05 -6.96
CA THR A 277 -7.67 12.87 -6.52
C THR A 277 -8.41 11.84 -7.37
N LYS A 278 -8.21 11.86 -8.69
CA LYS A 278 -8.77 10.88 -9.62
C LYS A 278 -8.26 9.47 -9.32
N LEU A 279 -6.95 9.29 -9.16
CA LEU A 279 -6.35 8.00 -8.81
C LEU A 279 -6.88 7.48 -7.47
N ALA A 280 -6.98 8.37 -6.49
CA ALA A 280 -7.50 8.03 -5.16
C ALA A 280 -8.97 7.58 -5.20
N ARG A 281 -9.80 8.21 -6.03
CA ARG A 281 -11.20 7.80 -6.23
C ARG A 281 -11.30 6.41 -6.85
N ILE A 282 -10.50 6.13 -7.88
CA ILE A 282 -10.47 4.79 -8.51
C ILE A 282 -10.04 3.73 -7.49
N LEU A 283 -9.01 4.00 -6.69
CA LEU A 283 -8.57 3.13 -5.59
C LEU A 283 -9.64 3.00 -4.49
N ALA A 284 -10.43 4.06 -4.27
CA ALA A 284 -11.51 4.09 -3.30
C ALA A 284 -12.63 3.11 -3.69
N ASP A 285 -13.04 3.19 -4.96
CA ASP A 285 -14.14 2.42 -5.54
C ASP A 285 -13.75 0.95 -5.77
N SER A 286 -12.48 0.66 -6.12
CA SER A 286 -11.99 -0.71 -6.30
C SER A 286 -12.12 -1.58 -5.04
N ALA A 287 -11.97 -0.99 -3.84
CA ALA A 287 -12.13 -1.74 -2.60
C ALA A 287 -13.59 -1.93 -2.16
N THR A 288 -14.56 -1.27 -2.79
CA THR A 288 -16.00 -1.46 -2.50
C THR A 288 -16.65 -2.56 -3.35
N GLY A 289 -15.92 -3.13 -4.31
CA GLY A 289 -16.36 -4.30 -5.08
C GLY A 289 -16.05 -5.60 -4.33
N LEU A 290 -17.06 -6.46 -4.20
CA LEU A 290 -17.20 -7.90 -3.82
C LEU A 290 -16.02 -8.77 -3.28
N SER A 291 -14.83 -8.25 -2.97
CA SER A 291 -13.67 -9.02 -2.56
C SER A 291 -13.04 -8.44 -1.30
N ASP A 292 -13.22 -9.12 -0.16
CA ASP A 292 -12.49 -8.91 1.10
C ASP A 292 -10.97 -9.20 1.01
N ILE A 293 -10.41 -9.32 -0.20
CA ILE A 293 -9.00 -9.64 -0.43
C ILE A 293 -8.26 -8.34 -0.64
N THR A 294 -7.35 -8.00 0.27
CA THR A 294 -6.53 -6.79 0.21
C THR A 294 -5.76 -6.69 -1.11
N ILE A 295 -6.10 -5.67 -1.92
CA ILE A 295 -5.80 -5.58 -3.37
C ILE A 295 -4.37 -5.06 -3.67
N SER A 296 -3.59 -4.68 -2.66
CA SER A 296 -2.28 -4.05 -2.87
C SER A 296 -1.29 -4.42 -1.75
N PRO A 297 0.00 -4.64 -2.06
CA PRO A 297 1.04 -4.77 -1.04
C PRO A 297 1.30 -3.45 -0.31
N PHE A 298 0.74 -2.34 -0.82
CA PHE A 298 0.75 -1.06 -0.14
C PHE A 298 -0.39 -0.96 0.86
N SER A 299 -0.03 -0.72 2.12
CA SER A 299 -0.99 -0.32 3.13
C SER A 299 -1.54 1.08 2.83
N TYR A 300 -2.88 1.20 2.84
CA TYR A 300 -3.58 2.48 2.72
C TYR A 300 -3.05 3.51 3.73
N ARG A 301 -2.87 3.09 4.98
CA ARG A 301 -2.42 3.93 6.11
C ARG A 301 -1.06 4.57 5.87
N TYR A 302 -0.13 3.85 5.25
CA TYR A 302 1.25 4.31 5.10
C TYR A 302 1.56 4.89 3.73
N SER A 303 0.75 4.57 2.71
CA SER A 303 1.04 4.97 1.33
C SER A 303 0.04 6.00 0.80
N VAL A 304 -1.26 5.70 0.90
CA VAL A 304 -2.31 6.53 0.26
C VAL A 304 -2.76 7.65 1.18
N LEU A 305 -3.11 7.34 2.43
CA LEU A 305 -3.61 8.31 3.40
C LEU A 305 -2.64 9.51 3.59
N PRO A 306 -1.31 9.32 3.76
CA PRO A 306 -0.38 10.43 3.93
C PRO A 306 -0.34 11.39 2.74
N ALA A 307 -0.36 10.83 1.53
CA ALA A 307 -0.39 11.59 0.28
C ALA A 307 -1.68 12.39 0.12
N LEU A 308 -2.83 11.81 0.49
CA LEU A 308 -4.11 12.49 0.47
C LEU A 308 -4.21 13.59 1.52
N LEU A 309 -3.80 13.32 2.76
CA LEU A 309 -3.76 14.33 3.83
C LEU A 309 -2.89 15.52 3.41
N TRP A 310 -1.67 15.26 2.95
CA TRP A 310 -0.78 16.32 2.49
C TRP A 310 -1.39 17.12 1.32
N SER A 311 -1.97 16.42 0.34
CA SER A 311 -2.59 17.06 -0.83
C SER A 311 -3.80 17.92 -0.47
N ALA A 312 -4.68 17.44 0.41
CA ALA A 312 -5.84 18.20 0.88
C ALA A 312 -5.44 19.41 1.74
N VAL A 313 -4.29 19.33 2.42
CA VAL A 313 -3.75 20.45 3.20
C VAL A 313 -3.11 21.48 2.27
N LYS A 314 -2.32 21.10 1.28
CA LYS A 314 -1.53 22.02 0.43
C LYS A 314 -2.24 22.53 -0.83
N CYS A 315 -3.14 21.77 -1.42
CA CYS A 315 -3.95 22.26 -2.53
C CYS A 315 -4.87 23.39 -2.04
N ARG A 316 -5.02 24.45 -2.86
CA ARG A 316 -5.87 25.62 -2.55
C ARG A 316 -7.19 25.65 -3.30
N ASP A 317 -7.38 24.74 -4.25
CA ASP A 317 -8.63 24.62 -4.98
C ASP A 317 -9.75 24.14 -4.05
N TRP A 318 -10.89 24.81 -4.07
CA TRP A 318 -11.97 24.48 -3.15
C TRP A 318 -12.46 23.04 -3.36
N GLN A 319 -12.70 22.61 -4.60
CA GLN A 319 -13.33 21.32 -4.90
C GLN A 319 -12.41 20.14 -4.60
N VAL A 320 -11.16 20.20 -5.07
CA VAL A 320 -10.17 19.12 -4.91
C VAL A 320 -10.00 18.75 -3.43
N ARG A 321 -9.93 19.74 -2.54
CA ARG A 321 -9.77 19.50 -1.10
C ARG A 321 -10.96 18.75 -0.48
N ARG A 322 -12.19 19.05 -0.93
CA ARG A 322 -13.40 18.36 -0.43
C ARG A 322 -13.51 16.96 -1.02
N ASP A 323 -13.17 16.80 -2.28
CA ASP A 323 -13.15 15.51 -2.94
C ASP A 323 -12.19 14.56 -2.22
N ILE A 324 -10.98 15.02 -1.89
CA ILE A 324 -10.02 14.24 -1.10
C ILE A 324 -10.56 13.96 0.30
N PHE A 325 -11.11 14.97 0.99
CA PHE A 325 -11.71 14.79 2.31
C PHE A 325 -12.78 13.69 2.30
N TYR A 326 -13.70 13.70 1.34
CA TYR A 326 -14.76 12.71 1.23
C TYR A 326 -14.22 11.30 0.96
N ILE A 327 -13.16 11.17 0.15
CA ILE A 327 -12.49 9.88 -0.08
C ILE A 327 -11.89 9.32 1.21
N ILE A 328 -11.26 10.18 2.02
CA ILE A 328 -10.70 9.77 3.32
C ILE A 328 -11.82 9.38 4.29
N ASP A 329 -12.83 10.24 4.46
CA ASP A 329 -13.94 10.09 5.40
C ASP A 329 -14.69 8.76 5.20
N LYS A 330 -14.95 8.38 3.95
CA LYS A 330 -15.60 7.10 3.60
C LYS A 330 -14.81 5.86 4.05
N ARG A 331 -13.51 5.98 4.33
CA ARG A 331 -12.62 4.86 4.71
C ARG A 331 -12.20 4.88 6.18
N SER A 332 -12.68 5.85 6.96
CA SER A 332 -12.16 6.09 8.31
C SER A 332 -12.76 5.18 9.39
N GLU A 333 -13.88 4.49 9.12
CA GLU A 333 -14.69 3.82 10.15
C GLU A 333 -13.93 2.80 11.01
N ASP A 334 -12.89 2.13 10.48
CA ASP A 334 -12.17 1.04 11.18
C ASP A 334 -10.74 1.38 11.67
N ASP A 335 -10.22 2.58 11.42
CA ASP A 335 -8.87 2.97 11.84
C ASP A 335 -8.89 4.28 12.63
N TYR A 336 -8.54 4.20 13.93
CA TYR A 336 -8.57 5.36 14.83
C TYR A 336 -7.69 6.53 14.35
N TRP A 337 -6.59 6.24 13.64
CA TRP A 337 -5.72 7.26 13.09
C TRP A 337 -6.36 7.92 11.89
N ALA A 338 -6.99 7.14 11.00
CA ALA A 338 -7.79 7.66 9.90
C ALA A 338 -8.93 8.55 10.42
N SER A 339 -9.69 8.13 11.44
CA SER A 339 -10.73 8.95 12.07
C SER A 339 -10.18 10.25 12.66
N ALA A 340 -9.12 10.18 13.47
CA ALA A 340 -8.51 11.36 14.07
C ALA A 340 -8.01 12.37 13.02
N THR A 341 -7.32 11.87 11.99
CA THR A 341 -6.81 12.71 10.89
C THR A 341 -7.94 13.31 10.05
N THR A 342 -9.03 12.58 9.85
CA THR A 342 -10.23 13.06 9.14
C THR A 342 -10.87 14.24 9.87
N VAL A 343 -11.05 14.12 11.19
CA VAL A 343 -11.61 15.20 12.03
C VAL A 343 -10.70 16.44 12.00
N ALA A 344 -9.39 16.26 12.15
CA ALA A 344 -8.43 17.36 12.06
C ALA A 344 -8.44 18.04 10.67
N LEU A 345 -8.47 17.24 9.59
CA LEU A 345 -8.53 17.75 8.22
C LEU A 345 -9.82 18.53 7.96
N LYS A 346 -10.98 18.00 8.38
CA LYS A 346 -12.27 18.68 8.27
C LYS A 346 -12.22 20.05 8.92
N LYS A 347 -11.75 20.10 10.17
CA LYS A 347 -11.64 21.34 10.91
C LYS A 347 -10.73 22.35 10.23
N LEU A 348 -9.58 21.90 9.70
CA LEU A 348 -8.67 22.77 8.96
C LEU A 348 -9.34 23.33 7.70
N ILE A 349 -10.00 22.48 6.90
CA ILE A 349 -10.70 22.89 5.67
C ILE A 349 -11.79 23.91 6.00
N ASP A 350 -12.62 23.65 7.02
CA ASP A 350 -13.70 24.56 7.43
C ASP A 350 -13.17 25.93 7.82
N ILE A 351 -12.11 25.93 8.63
CA ILE A 351 -11.47 27.15 9.10
C ILE A 351 -10.95 27.98 7.92
N GLU A 352 -10.13 27.39 7.04
CA GLU A 352 -9.51 28.14 5.92
C GLU A 352 -10.52 28.58 4.86
N SER A 353 -11.68 27.93 4.82
CA SER A 353 -12.70 28.19 3.80
C SER A 353 -13.80 29.14 4.27
N THR A 354 -13.65 29.70 5.46
CA THR A 354 -14.58 30.69 6.01
C THR A 354 -14.70 31.86 5.04
N GLY A 355 -15.91 32.14 4.56
CA GLY A 355 -16.18 33.23 3.61
C GLY A 355 -15.82 32.94 2.14
N VAL A 356 -15.33 31.74 1.82
CA VAL A 356 -15.02 31.32 0.44
C VAL A 356 -16.23 30.60 -0.16
N LYS A 357 -16.66 31.02 -1.36
CA LYS A 357 -17.77 30.39 -2.09
C LYS A 357 -17.35 29.03 -2.68
N PRO A 358 -18.30 28.09 -2.87
CA PRO A 358 -18.05 26.85 -3.60
C PRO A 358 -17.40 27.11 -4.97
N GLY A 359 -16.37 26.31 -5.30
CA GLY A 359 -15.57 26.47 -6.53
C GLY A 359 -14.56 27.62 -6.51
N GLY A 360 -14.42 28.36 -5.39
CA GLY A 360 -13.40 29.39 -5.24
C GLY A 360 -12.00 28.82 -5.01
N ILE A 361 -11.01 29.72 -4.89
CA ILE A 361 -9.66 29.39 -4.43
C ILE A 361 -9.50 29.93 -3.01
N ILE A 362 -8.89 29.16 -2.12
CA ILE A 362 -8.65 29.58 -0.74
C ILE A 362 -7.63 30.74 -0.71
N PRO A 363 -7.98 31.92 -0.16
CA PRO A 363 -7.10 33.09 -0.19
C PRO A 363 -5.86 32.89 0.69
N GLU A 364 -4.72 33.46 0.30
CA GLU A 364 -3.44 33.37 1.01
C GLU A 364 -3.56 33.67 2.51
N SER A 365 -4.30 34.71 2.88
CA SER A 365 -4.48 35.13 4.28
C SER A 365 -5.18 34.10 5.15
N ALA A 366 -5.92 33.16 4.55
CA ALA A 366 -6.58 32.08 5.27
C ALA A 366 -5.70 30.83 5.40
N ARG A 367 -4.61 30.74 4.63
CA ARG A 367 -3.80 29.52 4.48
C ARG A 367 -2.96 29.20 5.70
N ALA A 368 -3.04 27.94 6.13
CA ALA A 368 -2.15 27.34 7.09
C ALA A 368 -0.87 26.88 6.40
N TYR A 369 0.24 27.50 6.78
CA TYR A 369 1.55 27.23 6.21
C TYR A 369 2.24 26.03 6.87
N CYS A 370 2.13 25.94 8.20
CA CYS A 370 2.54 24.79 9.00
C CYS A 370 1.31 24.20 9.69
N VAL A 371 1.22 22.87 9.73
CA VAL A 371 0.16 22.14 10.44
C VAL A 371 0.79 21.06 11.30
N ASN A 372 0.46 21.01 12.58
CA ASN A 372 0.81 19.96 13.52
C ASN A 372 -0.49 19.30 14.00
N VAL A 373 -0.58 17.97 13.89
CA VAL A 373 -1.72 17.21 14.38
C VAL A 373 -1.22 16.25 15.46
N LYS A 374 -1.80 16.32 16.66
CA LYS A 374 -1.53 15.40 17.76
C LYS A 374 -2.75 14.56 18.06
N ILE A 375 -2.58 13.25 18.05
CA ILE A 375 -3.61 12.22 18.22
C ILE A 375 -3.36 11.53 19.56
N GLN A 376 -4.39 11.48 20.40
CA GLN A 376 -4.35 10.86 21.72
C GLN A 376 -5.36 9.71 21.74
N SER A 377 -4.85 8.47 21.71
CA SER A 377 -5.67 7.27 21.61
C SER A 377 -6.50 6.98 22.86
N GLU A 378 -5.98 7.28 24.06
CA GLU A 378 -6.64 6.94 25.34
C GLU A 378 -7.89 7.78 25.62
N GLY A 379 -8.05 8.92 24.95
CA GLY A 379 -9.20 9.82 25.12
C GLY A 379 -9.95 10.11 23.83
N SER A 380 -9.66 9.39 22.74
CA SER A 380 -10.17 9.66 21.38
C SER A 380 -10.18 11.14 21.03
N SER A 381 -9.06 11.82 21.32
CA SER A 381 -8.94 13.27 21.12
C SER A 381 -7.82 13.60 20.13
N VAL A 382 -8.06 14.62 19.32
CA VAL A 382 -7.12 15.15 18.35
C VAL A 382 -6.96 16.65 18.55
N GLU A 383 -5.71 17.10 18.64
CA GLU A 383 -5.34 18.51 18.71
C GLU A 383 -4.75 18.93 17.37
N LEU A 384 -5.44 19.83 16.68
CA LEU A 384 -4.96 20.50 15.48
C LEU A 384 -4.29 21.81 15.88
N ARG A 385 -3.03 21.98 15.47
CA ARG A 385 -2.29 23.22 15.59
C ARG A 385 -1.88 23.72 14.21
N TYR A 386 -2.03 25.00 13.93
CA TYR A 386 -1.56 25.57 12.67
C TYR A 386 -1.06 27.01 12.81
N ARG A 387 -0.40 27.50 11.75
CA ARG A 387 0.07 28.89 11.63
C ARG A 387 -0.33 29.49 10.29
N ARG A 388 -0.85 30.72 10.30
CA ARG A 388 -1.17 31.51 9.10
C ARG A 388 -0.20 32.69 8.91
N PRO A 389 -0.10 33.25 7.70
CA PRO A 389 0.38 34.63 7.50
C PRO A 389 -0.41 35.64 8.36
N PRO A 390 0.17 36.77 8.82
CA PRO A 390 1.20 37.52 8.12
C PRO A 390 2.55 37.60 8.85
N TYR A 391 3.58 37.98 8.10
CA TYR A 391 4.80 38.60 8.60
C TYR A 391 4.61 39.35 9.93
N LEU A 392 5.35 38.92 10.95
CA LEU A 392 6.06 39.77 11.93
C LEU A 392 5.43 41.14 12.23
N LYS A 393 4.16 41.23 12.62
CA LYS A 393 3.64 42.49 13.18
C LYS A 393 3.62 42.56 14.69
N TYR A 394 3.63 41.42 15.41
CA TYR A 394 3.73 41.44 16.88
C TYR A 394 4.36 40.18 17.49
N GLY A 395 5.46 39.65 16.93
CA GLY A 395 6.33 38.70 17.63
C GLY A 395 5.71 37.40 18.19
N SER A 396 4.43 37.11 17.98
CA SER A 396 3.79 35.90 18.47
C SER A 396 3.95 34.81 17.42
N HIS A 397 4.99 34.00 17.61
CA HIS A 397 5.15 32.69 16.95
C HIS A 397 4.13 31.64 17.46
N GLU A 398 2.97 32.10 17.91
CA GLU A 398 2.03 31.30 18.69
C GLU A 398 1.16 30.47 17.75
N TRP A 399 1.09 29.16 18.02
CA TRP A 399 0.26 28.24 17.27
C TRP A 399 -1.22 28.47 17.62
N GLU A 400 -2.07 28.63 16.61
CA GLU A 400 -3.52 28.49 16.79
C GLU A 400 -3.82 27.02 17.11
N ARG A 401 -4.65 26.76 18.13
CA ARG A 401 -4.91 25.41 18.66
C ARG A 401 -6.40 25.11 18.70
N ASN A 402 -6.78 23.92 18.26
CA ASN A 402 -8.15 23.41 18.33
C ASN A 402 -8.10 21.95 18.82
N SER A 403 -8.78 21.65 19.92
CA SER A 403 -8.96 20.27 20.41
C SER A 403 -10.33 19.76 20.00
N MET A 404 -10.38 18.52 19.51
CA MET A 404 -11.59 17.85 19.04
C MET A 404 -11.59 16.40 19.52
N ASN A 405 -12.77 15.80 19.57
CA ASN A 405 -12.92 14.36 19.77
C ASN A 405 -13.25 13.70 18.43
N TYR A 406 -12.88 12.44 18.26
CA TYR A 406 -13.12 11.66 17.04
C TYR A 406 -13.75 10.30 17.34
#